data_AF-A0A2V5V0Z0-F1
#
_entry.id   AF-A0A2V5V0Z0-F1
#
_cell.length_a   1.000
_cell.length_b   1.000
_cell.length_c   1.000
_cell.angle_alpha   90.00
_cell.angle_beta   90.00
_cell.angle_gamma   90.00
#
_symmetry.space_group_name_H-M   'P 1'
#
loop_
_entity.id
_entity.type
_entity.pdbx_description
1 polymer ?
#
loop_
_entity_poly.entity_id
_entity_poly.type
_entity_poly.pdbx_seq_one_letter_code
_entity_poly.pdbx_strand_id
1 'polypeptide(L)'
;FPIAVVLAWAFELTPEGIKRAEDVDLSKSVRRKTGRKLVFFIIAVLLLVIGILLFQRLHPNVSPAVSSSPEKSIAVLPFDNLSRDPDNAYFSDGIQDEILTKLAGIGDLKVISRKSTAKYKSTPEDLKTVARELGVASV
;
A
#
# COMPACT_ATOMS: atom_id res chain seq x y z
N PHE A 1 -26.97 -39.54 -1.72
CA PHE A 1 -26.75 -40.86 -2.36
C PHE A 1 -25.60 -40.87 -3.41
N PRO A 2 -25.41 -39.90 -4.31
CA PRO A 2 -24.38 -40.00 -5.38
C PRO A 2 -22.92 -39.94 -4.89
N ILE A 3 -22.67 -39.30 -3.73
CA ILE A 3 -21.32 -39.15 -3.16
C ILE A 3 -20.73 -40.50 -2.74
N ALA A 4 -21.55 -41.44 -2.25
CA ALA A 4 -21.10 -42.76 -1.83
C ALA A 4 -20.57 -43.61 -3.01
N VAL A 5 -21.13 -43.42 -4.21
CA VAL A 5 -20.71 -44.15 -5.43
C VAL A 5 -19.35 -43.64 -5.92
N VAL A 6 -19.10 -42.33 -5.83
CA VAL A 6 -17.79 -41.74 -6.17
C VAL A 6 -16.72 -42.20 -5.18
N LEU A 7 -17.05 -42.29 -3.89
CA LEU A 7 -16.11 -42.77 -2.86
C LEU A 7 -15.80 -44.27 -2.98
N ALA A 8 -16.77 -45.09 -3.37
CA ALA A 8 -16.56 -46.51 -3.63
C ALA A 8 -15.63 -46.73 -4.83
N TRP A 9 -15.84 -45.98 -5.93
CA TRP A 9 -14.99 -46.06 -7.12
C TRP A 9 -13.55 -45.59 -6.87
N ALA A 10 -13.38 -44.57 -6.04
CA ALA A 10 -12.05 -44.09 -5.63
C ALA A 10 -11.26 -45.11 -4.80
N PHE A 11 -11.95 -45.98 -4.06
CA PHE A 11 -11.33 -47.03 -3.24
C PHE A 11 -11.05 -48.32 -4.02
N GLU A 12 -11.83 -48.60 -5.07
CA GLU A 12 -11.62 -49.76 -5.95
C GLU A 12 -10.47 -49.61 -6.95
N LEU A 13 -10.03 -48.39 -7.27
CA LEU A 13 -8.94 -48.15 -8.25
C LEU A 13 -7.52 -48.19 -7.67
N THR A 14 -7.35 -48.20 -6.34
CA THR A 14 -6.03 -48.41 -5.72
C THR A 14 -5.78 -49.90 -5.54
N PRO A 15 -4.80 -50.51 -6.25
CA PRO A 15 -4.60 -51.97 -6.30
C PRO A 15 -4.05 -52.57 -5.00
N GLU A 16 -4.00 -51.79 -3.92
CA GLU A 16 -3.57 -52.26 -2.61
C GLU A 16 -4.80 -52.53 -1.75
N GLY A 17 -5.42 -53.69 -2.00
CA GLY A 17 -6.38 -54.28 -1.06
C GLY A 17 -5.79 -54.30 0.36
N ILE A 18 -6.66 -54.14 1.36
CA ILE A 18 -6.30 -53.96 2.77
C ILE A 18 -5.16 -54.90 3.18
N LYS A 19 -3.95 -54.36 3.27
CA LYS A 19 -2.79 -55.07 3.82
C LYS A 19 -2.96 -55.15 5.34
N ARG A 20 -3.02 -56.37 5.85
CA ARG A 20 -3.01 -56.67 7.29
C ARG A 20 -1.74 -56.04 7.91
N ALA A 21 -1.88 -55.41 9.06
CA ALA A 21 -0.86 -54.57 9.71
C ALA A 21 0.39 -55.31 10.25
N GLU A 22 0.79 -56.44 9.65
CA GLU A 22 1.87 -57.29 10.13
C GLU A 22 3.19 -57.18 9.35
N ASP A 23 3.21 -56.54 8.17
CA ASP A 23 4.45 -56.35 7.39
C ASP A 23 4.91 -54.88 7.31
N VAL A 24 4.59 -54.09 8.34
CA VAL A 24 5.25 -52.79 8.52
C VAL A 24 6.34 -52.97 9.55
N ASP A 25 7.58 -53.13 9.07
CA ASP A 25 8.79 -53.10 9.86
C ASP A 25 8.91 -51.73 10.57
N LEU A 26 8.34 -51.67 11.78
CA LEU A 26 8.30 -50.51 12.68
C LEU A 26 9.72 -50.04 13.09
N SER A 27 10.77 -50.79 12.74
CA SER A 27 12.17 -50.45 13.05
C SER A 27 12.76 -49.39 12.11
N LYS A 28 12.21 -49.16 10.91
CA LYS A 28 12.64 -48.06 10.02
C LYS A 28 11.84 -46.79 10.26
N SER A 29 11.99 -46.24 11.46
CA SER A 29 11.47 -44.92 11.81
C SER A 29 12.18 -43.78 11.05
N VAL A 30 11.82 -43.56 9.80
CA VAL A 30 12.10 -42.31 9.06
C VAL A 30 11.37 -41.10 9.71
N ARG A 31 10.58 -41.35 10.76
CA ARG A 31 9.82 -40.35 11.51
C ARG A 31 10.67 -39.46 12.44
N ARG A 32 11.85 -39.90 12.89
CA ARG A 32 12.67 -39.08 13.84
C ARG A 32 13.59 -38.05 13.17
N LYS A 33 14.09 -38.29 11.95
CA LYS A 33 15.01 -37.35 11.27
C LYS A 33 14.30 -36.34 10.36
N THR A 34 13.24 -36.76 9.67
CA THR A 34 12.54 -35.88 8.71
C THR A 34 11.65 -34.85 9.41
N GLY A 35 10.95 -35.24 10.49
CA GLY A 35 10.13 -34.31 11.26
C GLY A 35 10.94 -33.18 11.89
N ARG A 36 12.15 -33.47 12.36
CA ARG A 36 13.04 -32.45 12.93
C ARG A 36 13.48 -31.41 11.89
N LYS A 37 13.87 -31.86 10.69
CA LYS A 37 14.24 -30.96 9.58
C LYS A 37 13.05 -30.10 9.12
N LEU A 38 11.86 -30.68 9.09
CA LEU A 38 10.62 -29.96 8.75
C LEU A 38 10.31 -28.86 9.78
N VAL A 39 10.45 -29.17 11.07
CA VAL A 39 10.25 -28.19 12.16
C VAL A 39 11.24 -27.04 12.04
N PHE A 40 12.52 -27.32 11.80
CA PHE A 40 13.52 -26.28 11.58
C PHE A 40 13.23 -25.42 10.34
N PHE A 41 12.73 -26.03 9.25
CA PHE A 41 12.32 -25.31 8.06
C PHE A 41 11.14 -24.37 8.33
N ILE A 42 10.10 -24.85 9.02
CA ILE A 42 8.94 -24.04 9.41
C ILE A 42 9.38 -22.87 10.29
N ILE A 43 10.21 -23.12 11.30
CA ILE A 43 10.73 -22.07 12.19
C ILE A 43 11.54 -21.03 11.39
N ALA A 44 12.39 -21.46 10.45
CA ALA A 44 13.17 -20.55 9.62
C ALA A 44 12.29 -19.66 8.74
N VAL A 45 11.26 -20.23 8.10
CA VAL A 45 10.29 -19.46 7.29
C VAL A 45 9.50 -18.49 8.18
N LEU A 46 9.09 -18.91 9.37
CA LEU A 46 8.30 -18.09 10.28
C LEU A 46 9.14 -16.92 10.83
N LEU A 47 10.42 -17.15 11.15
CA LEU A 47 11.37 -16.09 11.50
C LEU A 47 11.66 -15.16 10.32
N LEU A 48 11.75 -15.67 9.09
CA LEU A 48 11.90 -14.86 7.89
C LEU A 48 10.69 -13.92 7.71
N VAL A 49 9.47 -14.44 7.83
CA VAL A 49 8.24 -13.64 7.71
C VAL A 49 8.16 -12.60 8.83
N ILE A 50 8.43 -12.98 10.08
CA ILE A 50 8.47 -12.01 11.20
C ILE A 50 9.55 -10.97 10.96
N GLY A 51 10.74 -11.37 10.49
CA GLY A 51 11.83 -10.46 10.15
C GLY A 51 11.43 -9.48 9.06
N ILE A 52 10.77 -9.94 8.00
CA ILE A 52 10.23 -9.09 6.93
C ILE A 52 9.17 -8.14 7.48
N LEU A 53 8.24 -8.63 8.30
CA LEU A 53 7.18 -7.81 8.90
C LEU A 53 7.75 -6.77 9.86
N LEU A 54 8.74 -7.13 10.69
CA LEU A 54 9.44 -6.20 11.56
C LEU A 54 10.26 -5.19 10.75
N PHE A 55 10.93 -5.64 9.68
CA PHE A 55 11.66 -4.75 8.77
C PHE A 55 10.71 -3.76 8.09
N GLN A 56 9.54 -4.20 7.62
CA GLN A 56 8.52 -3.32 7.04
C GLN A 56 7.84 -2.40 8.07
N ARG A 57 7.81 -2.79 9.36
CA ARG A 57 7.19 -1.98 10.42
C ARG A 57 8.16 -0.99 11.06
N LEU A 58 9.44 -1.36 11.20
CA LEU A 58 10.50 -0.50 11.73
C LEU A 58 11.11 0.38 10.64
N HIS A 59 11.17 -0.11 9.41
CA HIS A 59 11.32 0.69 8.21
C HIS A 59 9.93 0.73 7.54
N PRO A 60 8.98 1.56 8.03
CA PRO A 60 7.88 1.95 7.16
C PRO A 60 8.53 2.35 5.83
N ASN A 61 7.90 2.07 4.69
CA ASN A 61 8.35 2.63 3.42
C ASN A 61 8.46 4.15 3.60
N VAL A 62 9.64 4.62 4.00
CA VAL A 62 10.15 5.93 3.73
C VAL A 62 10.30 5.87 2.23
N SER A 63 9.19 6.16 1.53
CA SER A 63 9.26 6.96 0.32
C SER A 63 10.39 7.94 0.59
N PRO A 64 11.51 7.86 -0.15
CA PRO A 64 12.79 8.38 0.31
C PRO A 64 12.63 9.84 0.72
N ALA A 65 12.58 10.05 2.03
CA ALA A 65 12.47 11.36 2.64
C ALA A 65 13.87 11.97 2.77
N VAL A 66 14.58 12.07 1.64
CA VAL A 66 15.81 12.86 1.44
C VAL A 66 16.03 12.85 -0.08
N SER A 67 15.42 13.75 -0.84
CA SER A 67 15.59 15.20 -0.79
C SER A 67 14.23 15.90 -0.87
N SER A 68 14.04 16.90 -0.04
CA SER A 68 13.11 18.00 -0.29
C SER A 68 13.60 18.82 -1.49
N SER A 69 13.84 18.19 -2.64
CA SER A 69 13.84 18.97 -3.86
C SER A 69 12.42 19.53 -3.96
N PRO A 70 12.26 20.84 -4.17
CA PRO A 70 10.96 21.40 -4.48
C PRO A 70 10.29 20.66 -5.66
N GLU A 71 11.03 19.88 -6.46
CA GLU A 71 10.66 19.38 -7.78
C GLU A 71 9.31 18.67 -7.86
N LYS A 72 8.85 18.03 -6.77
CA LYS A 72 7.51 17.41 -6.71
C LYS A 72 6.63 18.07 -5.65
N SER A 73 6.44 19.38 -5.77
CA SER A 73 5.55 20.13 -4.90
C SER A 73 4.79 21.22 -5.64
N ILE A 74 3.50 21.35 -5.30
CA ILE A 74 2.58 22.26 -5.96
C ILE A 74 1.77 23.06 -4.94
N ALA A 75 1.56 24.33 -5.24
CA ALA A 75 0.57 25.16 -4.56
C ALA A 75 -0.47 25.61 -5.58
N VAL A 76 -1.72 25.74 -5.15
CA VAL A 76 -2.79 26.30 -5.99
C VAL A 76 -3.19 27.63 -5.38
N LEU A 77 -3.04 28.71 -6.15
CA LEU A 77 -3.45 30.05 -5.74
C LEU A 77 -4.98 30.18 -5.78
N PRO A 78 -5.56 31.11 -4.99
CA PRO A 78 -6.99 31.40 -5.07
C PRO A 78 -7.40 31.79 -6.48
N PHE A 79 -8.54 31.30 -6.96
CA PHE A 79 -9.05 31.74 -8.27
C PHE A 79 -9.83 33.05 -8.15
N ASP A 80 -9.79 33.86 -9.21
CA ASP A 80 -10.65 35.04 -9.28
C ASP A 80 -12.13 34.65 -9.33
N ASN A 81 -12.95 35.42 -8.64
CA ASN A 81 -14.38 35.41 -8.88
C ASN A 81 -14.67 36.27 -10.12
N LEU A 82 -14.96 35.63 -11.24
CA LEU A 82 -15.31 36.31 -12.50
C LEU A 82 -16.77 36.80 -12.52
N SER A 83 -17.56 36.45 -11.50
CA SER A 83 -18.92 36.98 -11.35
C SER A 83 -18.90 38.41 -10.81
N ARG A 84 -19.94 39.18 -11.17
CA ARG A 84 -20.19 40.51 -10.58
C ARG A 84 -20.73 40.43 -9.16
N ASP A 85 -21.24 39.28 -8.80
CA ASP A 85 -21.85 39.03 -7.50
C ASP A 85 -20.82 38.39 -6.55
N PRO A 86 -20.47 39.07 -5.45
CA PRO A 86 -19.51 38.57 -4.46
C PRO A 86 -19.97 37.27 -3.81
N ASP A 87 -21.28 37.00 -3.76
CA ASP A 87 -21.82 35.77 -3.18
C ASP A 87 -21.40 34.53 -3.97
N ASN A 88 -20.96 34.67 -5.23
CA ASN A 88 -20.47 33.55 -6.04
C ASN A 88 -19.00 33.17 -5.77
N ALA A 89 -18.31 33.81 -4.83
CA ALA A 89 -16.91 33.49 -4.51
C ALA A 89 -16.72 32.03 -4.03
N TYR A 90 -17.76 31.41 -3.47
CA TYR A 90 -17.74 29.99 -3.08
C TYR A 90 -17.44 29.07 -4.27
N PHE A 91 -17.77 29.49 -5.50
CA PHE A 91 -17.51 28.68 -6.68
C PHE A 91 -16.01 28.61 -6.95
N SER A 92 -15.33 29.76 -7.00
CA SER A 92 -13.87 29.84 -7.16
C SER A 92 -13.15 29.08 -6.04
N ASP A 93 -13.62 29.22 -4.80
CA ASP A 93 -13.10 28.49 -3.64
C ASP A 93 -13.33 26.98 -3.75
N GLY A 94 -14.52 26.55 -4.15
CA GLY A 94 -14.86 25.14 -4.31
C GLY A 94 -14.06 24.45 -5.40
N ILE A 95 -13.81 25.15 -6.52
CA ILE A 95 -12.93 24.65 -7.59
C ILE A 95 -11.48 24.51 -7.11
N GLN A 96 -11.00 25.46 -6.31
CA GLN A 96 -9.67 25.37 -5.70
C GLN A 96 -9.55 24.14 -4.79
N ASP A 97 -10.53 23.92 -3.91
CA ASP A 97 -10.56 22.78 -2.98
C ASP A 97 -10.66 21.44 -3.71
N GLU A 98 -11.45 21.35 -4.77
CA GLU A 98 -11.57 20.16 -5.63
C GLU A 98 -10.22 19.82 -6.29
N ILE A 99 -9.52 20.82 -6.84
CA ILE A 99 -8.19 20.62 -7.45
C ILE A 99 -7.17 20.19 -6.41
N LEU A 100 -7.13 20.85 -5.24
CA LEU A 100 -6.24 20.47 -4.15
C LEU A 100 -6.50 19.03 -3.69
N THR A 101 -7.75 18.62 -3.61
CA THR A 101 -8.14 17.26 -3.23
C THR A 101 -7.64 16.24 -4.26
N LYS A 102 -7.78 16.51 -5.56
CA LYS A 102 -7.27 15.62 -6.62
C LYS A 102 -5.74 15.53 -6.61
N LEU A 103 -5.05 16.65 -6.41
CA LEU A 103 -3.60 16.69 -6.33
C LEU A 103 -3.09 15.96 -5.07
N ALA A 104 -3.80 16.08 -3.95
CA ALA A 104 -3.42 15.42 -2.69
C ALA A 104 -3.49 13.89 -2.77
N GLY A 105 -4.25 13.34 -3.71
CA GLY A 105 -4.30 11.89 -3.99
C GLY A 105 -3.06 11.35 -4.73
N ILE A 106 -2.15 12.21 -5.19
CA ILE A 106 -0.93 11.80 -5.91
C ILE A 106 0.15 11.51 -4.87
N GLY A 107 0.50 10.22 -4.69
CA GLY A 107 1.30 9.75 -3.54
C GLY A 107 2.69 10.36 -3.36
N ASP A 108 3.33 10.82 -4.44
CA ASP A 108 4.67 11.45 -4.40
C ASP A 108 4.62 12.99 -4.50
N LEU A 109 3.43 13.61 -4.47
CA LEU A 109 3.27 15.04 -4.65
C LEU A 109 2.99 15.75 -3.32
N LYS A 110 3.86 16.70 -2.95
CA LYS A 110 3.60 17.58 -1.81
C LYS A 110 2.64 18.70 -2.24
N VAL A 111 1.45 18.70 -1.66
CA VAL A 111 0.43 19.74 -1.91
C VAL A 111 0.37 20.71 -0.74
N ILE A 112 0.41 22.00 -1.04
CA ILE A 112 0.25 23.07 -0.05
C ILE A 112 -1.22 23.32 0.24
N SER A 113 -1.55 23.50 1.53
CA SER A 113 -2.94 23.73 1.95
C SER A 113 -3.51 25.05 1.42
N ARG A 114 -4.83 25.08 1.17
CA ARG A 114 -5.57 26.30 0.78
C ARG A 114 -5.31 27.46 1.74
N LYS A 115 -5.30 27.20 3.05
CA LYS A 115 -5.08 28.22 4.08
C LYS A 115 -3.70 28.89 3.95
N SER A 116 -2.69 28.15 3.49
CA SER A 116 -1.34 28.68 3.27
C SER A 116 -1.26 29.59 2.05
N THR A 117 -2.10 29.36 1.02
CA THR A 117 -2.12 30.17 -0.20
C THR A 117 -3.10 31.34 -0.15
N ALA A 118 -4.05 31.34 0.79
CA ALA A 118 -5.07 32.38 0.96
C ALA A 118 -4.54 33.81 1.14
N LYS A 119 -3.28 33.99 1.57
CA LYS A 119 -2.64 35.31 1.70
C LYS A 119 -2.18 35.91 0.37
N TYR A 120 -2.12 35.11 -0.70
CA TYR A 120 -1.67 35.56 -2.01
C TYR A 120 -2.86 35.88 -2.91
N LYS A 121 -2.63 36.80 -3.84
CA LYS A 121 -3.58 37.10 -4.92
C LYS A 121 -3.65 35.92 -5.90
N SER A 122 -4.75 35.85 -6.63
CA SER A 122 -4.94 34.94 -7.76
C SER A 122 -3.90 35.10 -8.85
N THR A 123 -3.53 36.35 -9.13
CA THR A 123 -2.50 36.72 -10.10
C THR A 123 -1.45 37.62 -9.43
N PRO A 124 -0.47 37.04 -8.70
CA PRO A 124 0.64 37.78 -8.13
C PRO A 124 1.58 38.31 -9.22
N GLU A 125 2.21 39.45 -8.98
CA GLU A 125 3.21 40.02 -9.90
C GLU A 125 4.49 39.16 -9.99
N ASP A 126 4.86 38.47 -8.90
CA ASP A 126 6.05 37.62 -8.84
C ASP A 126 5.74 36.21 -8.33
N LEU A 127 5.38 35.32 -9.26
CA LEU A 127 5.14 33.90 -8.99
C LEU A 127 6.36 33.16 -8.44
N LYS A 128 7.59 33.58 -8.79
CA LYS A 128 8.81 32.92 -8.31
C LYS A 128 9.01 33.18 -6.83
N THR A 129 8.74 34.41 -6.38
CA THR A 129 8.80 34.74 -4.96
C THR A 129 7.71 34.03 -4.17
N VAL A 130 6.49 33.95 -4.69
CA VAL A 130 5.40 33.16 -4.08
C VAL A 130 5.77 31.68 -3.94
N ALA A 131 6.29 31.07 -5.00
CA ALA A 131 6.74 29.68 -4.99
C ALA A 131 7.83 29.44 -3.94
N ARG A 132 8.79 30.36 -3.84
CA ARG A 132 9.88 30.32 -2.85
C ARG A 132 9.39 30.50 -1.42
N GLU A 133 8.48 31.44 -1.16
CA GLU A 133 7.89 31.63 0.18
C GLU A 133 7.07 30.42 0.63
N LEU A 134 6.37 29.77 -0.31
CA LEU A 134 5.61 28.54 -0.07
C LEU A 134 6.49 27.29 -0.02
N GLY A 135 7.74 27.38 -0.49
CA GLY A 135 8.65 26.24 -0.62
C GLY A 135 8.15 25.17 -1.58
N VAL A 136 7.66 25.60 -2.76
CA VAL A 136 7.16 24.72 -3.83
C VAL A 136 7.90 24.87 -5.15
N ALA A 137 7.87 23.86 -6.03
CA ALA A 137 8.40 23.98 -7.40
C ALA A 137 7.41 24.60 -8.38
N SER A 138 6.11 24.41 -8.17
CA SER A 138 5.08 24.86 -9.09
C SER A 138 3.94 25.56 -8.38
N VAL A 139 3.42 26.61 -9.01
CA VAL A 139 2.32 27.47 -8.57
C VAL A 139 1.42 27.72 -9.76
#